data_AF-A0A947AKM0-F1
#
_entry.id   AF-A0A947AKM0-F1
#
_cell.length_a   1.000
_cell.length_b   1.000
_cell.length_c   1.000
_cell.angle_alpha   90.00
_cell.angle_beta   90.00
_cell.angle_gamma   90.00
#
_symmetry.space_group_name_H-M   'P 1'
#
loop_
_entity.id
_entity.type
_entity.pdbx_description
1 polymer ?
#
loop_
_entity_poly.entity_id
_entity_poly.type
_entity_poly.pdbx_seq_one_letter_code
_entity_poly.pdbx_strand_id
1 'polypeptide(L)'
;MSYDFNAEEIYEMAQQIERNGAAFYRKAAASVDDASGKELLLNFAEMEVAHERMFAELKKDLSEKDKSTTTFDPEGEAALYLRALADTRVFFEKKIDTSSLKEILKA
;
A
#
# COMPACT_ATOMS: atom_id res chain seq x y z
N MET A 1 -10.52 23.48 -0.90
CA MET A 1 -11.32 22.26 -0.69
C MET A 1 -10.78 21.57 0.55
N SER A 2 -11.64 21.29 1.51
CA SER A 2 -11.31 20.44 2.66
C SER A 2 -11.67 19.02 2.25
N TYR A 3 -10.68 18.14 2.11
CA TYR A 3 -10.96 16.71 1.97
C TYR A 3 -11.13 16.17 3.38
N ASP A 4 -12.34 15.72 3.69
CA ASP A 4 -12.62 15.00 4.93
C ASP A 4 -12.68 13.52 4.55
N PHE A 5 -11.76 12.72 5.09
CA PHE A 5 -11.65 11.31 4.79
C PHE A 5 -12.35 10.50 5.86
N ASN A 6 -13.20 9.57 5.46
CA ASN A 6 -13.84 8.65 6.41
C ASN A 6 -12.91 7.45 6.70
N ALA A 7 -13.25 6.66 7.73
CA ALA A 7 -12.40 5.54 8.13
C ALA A 7 -12.30 4.47 7.02
N GLU A 8 -13.39 4.24 6.28
CA GLU A 8 -13.42 3.28 5.18
C GLU A 8 -12.39 3.61 4.10
N GLU A 9 -12.30 4.87 3.71
CA GLU A 9 -11.35 5.39 2.72
C GLU A 9 -9.90 5.29 3.19
N ILE A 10 -9.65 5.54 4.48
CA ILE A 10 -8.32 5.37 5.08
C ILE A 10 -7.90 3.90 5.09
N TYR A 11 -8.80 2.98 5.43
CA TYR A 11 -8.50 1.54 5.36
C TYR A 11 -8.32 1.04 3.93
N GLU A 12 -9.05 1.59 2.96
CA GLU A 12 -8.84 1.27 1.54
C GLU A 12 -7.47 1.75 1.07
N MET A 13 -7.07 2.97 1.45
CA MET A 13 -5.73 3.49 1.18
C MET A 13 -4.65 2.61 1.81
N ALA A 14 -4.81 2.22 3.07
CA ALA A 14 -3.87 1.34 3.75
C ALA A 14 -3.73 0.01 3.00
N GLN A 15 -4.83 -0.65 2.63
CA GLN A 15 -4.79 -1.87 1.83
C GLN A 15 -4.09 -1.65 0.48
N GLN A 16 -4.31 -0.51 -0.19
CA GLN A 16 -3.63 -0.21 -1.44
C GLN A 16 -2.10 -0.06 -1.26
N ILE A 17 -1.66 0.57 -0.17
CA ILE A 17 -0.24 0.66 0.18
C ILE A 17 0.36 -0.74 0.34
N GLU A 18 -0.32 -1.64 1.05
CA GLU A 18 0.17 -3.01 1.25
C GLU A 18 0.22 -3.82 -0.06
N ARG A 19 -0.79 -3.68 -0.94
CA ARG A 19 -0.78 -4.29 -2.28
C ARG A 19 0.43 -3.81 -3.09
N ASN A 20 0.72 -2.51 -3.03
CA ASN A 20 1.86 -1.91 -3.73
C ASN A 20 3.19 -2.43 -3.17
N GLY A 21 3.31 -2.56 -1.85
CA GLY A 21 4.49 -3.13 -1.17
C GLY A 21 4.74 -4.59 -1.55
N ALA A 22 3.70 -5.42 -1.50
CA ALA A 22 3.79 -6.82 -1.91
C ALA A 22 4.27 -6.95 -3.38
N ALA A 23 3.73 -6.12 -4.28
CA ALA A 23 4.15 -6.09 -5.68
C ALA A 23 5.60 -5.63 -5.86
N PHE A 24 6.00 -4.58 -5.12
CA PHE A 24 7.37 -4.07 -5.12
C PHE A 24 8.38 -5.14 -4.69
N TYR A 25 8.16 -5.77 -3.54
CA TYR A 25 9.09 -6.78 -3.02
C TYR A 25 9.17 -8.03 -3.91
N ARG A 26 8.06 -8.49 -4.49
CA ARG A 26 8.07 -9.59 -5.47
C ARG A 26 8.88 -9.23 -6.72
N LYS A 27 8.73 -8.00 -7.22
CA LYS A 27 9.50 -7.52 -8.37
C LYS A 27 10.99 -7.41 -8.04
N ALA A 28 11.33 -6.89 -6.87
CA ALA A 28 12.71 -6.78 -6.41
C ALA A 28 13.36 -8.16 -6.24
N ALA A 29 12.63 -9.13 -5.66
CA ALA A 29 13.08 -10.51 -5.50
C ALA A 29 13.36 -11.21 -6.84
N ALA A 30 12.65 -10.84 -7.91
CA ALA A 30 12.86 -11.37 -9.25
C ALA A 30 14.13 -10.85 -9.94
N SER A 31 14.72 -9.76 -9.43
CA SER A 31 15.90 -9.10 -10.01
C SER A 31 17.19 -9.25 -9.20
N VAL A 32 17.13 -9.91 -8.03
CA VAL A 32 18.31 -10.15 -7.19
C VAL A 32 18.81 -11.58 -7.44
N ASP A 33 20.11 -11.71 -7.72
CA ASP A 33 20.76 -13.02 -7.94
C ASP A 33 21.11 -13.74 -6.63
N ASP A 34 21.26 -13.01 -5.53
CA ASP A 34 21.55 -13.56 -4.21
C ASP A 34 20.35 -14.28 -3.60
N ALA A 35 20.52 -15.57 -3.29
CA ALA A 35 19.45 -16.41 -2.76
C ALA A 35 18.91 -15.93 -1.41
N SER A 36 19.78 -15.42 -0.52
CA SER A 36 19.37 -14.94 0.81
C SER A 36 18.55 -13.66 0.72
N GLY A 37 18.95 -12.74 -0.15
CA GLY A 37 18.21 -11.51 -0.42
C GLY A 37 16.89 -11.76 -1.11
N LYS A 38 16.83 -12.72 -2.04
CA LYS A 38 15.58 -13.14 -2.66
C LYS A 38 14.59 -13.69 -1.64
N GLU A 39 15.03 -14.58 -0.74
CA GLU A 39 14.18 -15.14 0.32
C GLU A 39 13.67 -14.04 1.26
N LEU A 40 14.54 -13.12 1.68
CA LEU A 40 14.14 -11.99 2.53
C LEU A 40 13.06 -11.13 1.88
N LEU A 41 13.22 -10.76 0.61
CA LEU A 41 12.26 -9.94 -0.13
C LEU A 41 10.92 -10.67 -0.31
N LEU A 42 10.94 -11.99 -0.57
CA LEU A 42 9.71 -12.78 -0.63
C LEU A 42 9.00 -12.84 0.73
N ASN A 43 9.75 -12.93 1.83
CA ASN A 43 9.17 -12.88 3.17
C ASN A 43 8.50 -11.52 3.45
N PHE A 44 9.13 -10.40 3.05
CA PHE A 44 8.51 -9.09 3.16
C PHE A 44 7.23 -8.99 2.32
N ALA A 45 7.23 -9.52 1.09
CA ALA A 45 6.02 -9.53 0.27
C ALA A 45 4.86 -10.29 0.96
N GLU A 46 5.14 -11.40 1.63
CA GLU A 46 4.12 -12.16 2.36
C GLU A 46 3.67 -11.45 3.65
N MET A 47 4.54 -10.67 4.30
CA MET A 47 4.14 -9.79 5.41
C MET A 47 3.12 -8.75 4.94
N GLU A 48 3.36 -8.09 3.80
CA GLU A 48 2.39 -7.09 3.29
C GLU A 48 1.04 -7.73 2.90
N VAL A 49 1.03 -8.98 2.42
CA VAL A 49 -0.21 -9.73 2.21
C VAL A 49 -0.95 -9.97 3.54
N ALA A 50 -0.23 -10.26 4.62
CA ALA A 50 -0.84 -10.41 5.94
C ALA A 50 -1.38 -9.06 6.46
N HIS A 51 -0.66 -7.97 6.25
CA HIS A 51 -1.11 -6.62 6.59
C HIS A 51 -2.38 -6.22 5.83
N GLU A 52 -2.43 -6.48 4.51
CA GLU A 52 -3.63 -6.22 3.69
C GLU A 52 -4.86 -6.94 4.24
N ARG A 53 -4.72 -8.22 4.59
CA ARG A 53 -5.81 -9.01 5.21
C ARG A 53 -6.25 -8.44 6.55
N MET A 54 -5.31 -8.05 7.40
CA MET A 54 -5.61 -7.42 8.69
C MET A 54 -6.38 -6.11 8.51
N PHE A 55 -5.96 -5.24 7.57
CA PHE A 55 -6.71 -4.01 7.27
C PHE A 55 -8.10 -4.31 6.68
N ALA A 56 -8.22 -5.35 5.84
CA ALA A 56 -9.51 -5.78 5.32
C ALA A 56 -10.45 -6.33 6.41
N GLU A 57 -9.91 -6.99 7.44
CA GLU A 57 -10.67 -7.43 8.61
C GLU A 57 -11.11 -6.23 9.46
N LEU A 58 -10.20 -5.31 9.80
CA LEU A 58 -10.53 -4.09 10.54
C LEU A 58 -11.58 -3.23 9.82
N LYS A 59 -11.53 -3.16 8.48
CA LYS A 59 -12.51 -2.45 7.66
C LYS A 59 -13.92 -3.05 7.81
N LYS A 60 -14.05 -4.37 8.00
CA LYS A 60 -15.36 -5.03 8.16
C LYS A 60 -16.03 -4.69 9.48
N ASP A 61 -15.26 -4.36 10.51
CA ASP A 61 -15.76 -4.02 11.84
C ASP A 61 -16.24 -2.56 11.95
N LEU A 62 -16.11 -1.76 10.87
CA LEU A 62 -16.57 -0.38 10.85
C LEU A 62 -18.09 -0.27 10.97
N SER A 63 -18.54 0.61 11.85
CA SER A 63 -19.94 0.97 11.95
C SER A 63 -20.36 1.87 10.78
N GLU A 64 -21.67 1.99 10.53
CA GLU A 64 -22.21 2.90 9.50
C GLU A 64 -21.82 4.38 9.73
N LYS A 65 -21.54 4.75 10.98
CA LYS A 65 -21.05 6.09 11.33
C LYS A 65 -19.59 6.29 10.93
N ASP A 66 -18.78 5.24 10.95
CA ASP A 66 -17.36 5.31 10.57
C ASP A 66 -17.19 5.39 9.04
N LYS A 67 -18.18 4.89 8.30
CA LYS A 67 -18.27 4.96 6.83
C LYS A 67 -18.91 6.25 6.33
N SER A 68 -19.56 7.03 7.20
CA SER A 68 -20.29 8.22 6.75
C SER A 68 -19.33 9.35 6.40
N THR A 69 -19.35 9.79 5.15
CA THR A 69 -18.66 11.02 4.73
C THR A 69 -19.39 12.23 5.30
N THR A 70 -18.64 13.10 5.96
CA THR A 70 -19.11 14.38 6.54
C THR A 70 -19.21 15.50 5.49
N THR A 71 -18.73 15.24 4.28
CA THR A 71 -18.66 16.16 3.13
C THR A 71 -19.40 15.56 1.93
N PHE A 72 -20.02 16.39 1.09
CA PHE A 72 -20.70 15.95 -0.13
C PHE A 72 -19.67 15.57 -1.21
N ASP A 73 -19.50 14.27 -1.46
CA ASP A 73 -18.60 13.71 -2.47
C ASP A 73 -19.33 12.65 -3.32
N PRO A 74 -20.15 13.07 -4.31
CA PRO A 74 -20.94 12.14 -5.12
C PRO A 74 -20.09 11.33 -6.11
N GLU A 75 -18.89 11.78 -6.44
CA GLU A 75 -17.99 11.12 -7.39
C GLU A 75 -16.89 10.30 -6.70
N GLY A 76 -16.77 10.37 -5.38
CA GLY A 76 -15.75 9.63 -4.60
C GLY A 76 -14.33 10.15 -4.83
N GLU A 77 -14.18 11.46 -5.06
CA GLU A 77 -12.89 12.10 -5.34
C GLU A 77 -11.90 11.93 -4.18
N ALA A 78 -12.38 11.89 -2.92
CA ALA A 78 -11.52 11.72 -1.75
C ALA A 78 -10.80 10.36 -1.75
N ALA A 79 -11.54 9.28 -2.00
CA ALA A 79 -10.98 7.94 -2.13
C ALA A 79 -9.99 7.83 -3.31
N LEU A 80 -10.34 8.42 -4.46
CA LEU A 80 -9.46 8.44 -5.64
C LEU A 80 -8.17 9.20 -5.36
N TYR A 81 -8.24 10.32 -4.63
CA TYR A 81 -7.07 11.10 -4.23
C TYR A 81 -6.16 10.31 -3.28
N LEU A 82 -6.73 9.65 -2.26
CA LEU A 82 -5.94 8.79 -1.36
C LEU A 82 -5.28 7.64 -2.11
N ARG A 83 -5.98 7.02 -3.06
CA ARG A 83 -5.42 5.98 -3.92
C ARG A 83 -4.24 6.52 -4.74
N ALA A 84 -4.42 7.67 -5.40
CA ALA A 84 -3.34 8.30 -6.16
C ALA A 84 -2.13 8.64 -5.26
N LEU A 85 -2.36 9.09 -4.01
CA LEU A 85 -1.29 9.33 -3.05
C LEU A 85 -0.56 8.04 -2.63
N ALA A 86 -1.30 6.96 -2.33
CA ALA A 86 -0.74 5.66 -2.00
C ALA A 86 0.13 5.11 -3.14
N ASP A 87 -0.34 5.25 -4.37
CA ASP A 87 0.36 4.79 -5.56
C ASP A 87 1.61 5.63 -5.87
N THR A 88 1.57 6.95 -5.64
CA THR A 88 2.64 7.87 -6.08
C THR A 88 3.68 8.22 -5.03
N ARG A 89 3.31 8.33 -3.75
CA ARG A 89 4.24 8.79 -2.69
C ARG A 89 4.95 7.67 -1.94
N VAL A 90 4.33 6.50 -1.82
CA VAL A 90 4.88 5.41 -1.00
C VAL A 90 5.81 4.51 -1.82
N PHE A 91 5.48 4.27 -3.09
CA PHE A 91 6.31 3.51 -4.03
C PHE A 91 6.59 4.37 -5.26
N PHE A 92 7.46 5.36 -5.08
CA PHE A 92 7.86 6.27 -6.15
C PHE A 92 8.32 5.51 -7.41
N GLU A 93 7.97 5.99 -8.61
CA GLU A 93 8.64 5.61 -9.88
C GLU A 93 10.09 6.15 -9.97
N LYS A 94 10.79 6.24 -8.83
CA LYS A 94 12.25 6.33 -8.90
C LYS A 94 12.70 5.00 -9.49
N LYS A 95 13.63 5.03 -10.46
CA LYS A 95 14.33 3.80 -10.85
C LYS A 95 15.11 3.32 -9.62
N ILE A 96 14.49 2.44 -8.84
CA ILE A 96 15.14 1.76 -7.72
C ILE A 96 16.04 0.72 -8.35
N ASP A 97 17.33 0.83 -8.05
CA ASP A 97 18.30 -0.18 -8.46
C ASP A 97 18.08 -1.42 -7.61
N THR A 98 17.57 -2.47 -8.25
CA THR A 98 17.27 -3.75 -7.61
C THR A 98 18.38 -4.78 -7.80
N SER A 99 19.56 -4.38 -8.28
CA SER A 99 20.71 -5.28 -8.51
C SER A 99 21.31 -5.86 -7.24
N SER A 100 21.09 -5.24 -6.07
CA SER A 100 21.55 -5.76 -4.79
C SER A 100 20.70 -5.29 -3.62
N LEU A 101 20.75 -6.04 -2.51
CA LEU A 101 20.04 -5.70 -1.28
C LEU A 101 20.39 -4.30 -0.75
N LYS A 102 21.67 -3.92 -0.88
CA LYS A 102 22.16 -2.60 -0.46
C LYS A 102 21.53 -1.46 -1.26
N GLU A 103 21.31 -1.65 -2.56
CA GLU A 103 20.68 -0.63 -3.39
C GLU A 103 19.16 -0.57 -3.16
N ILE A 104 18.52 -1.71 -2.91
CA ILE A 104 17.10 -1.77 -2.53
C ILE A 104 16.83 -1.00 -1.22
N LEU A 105 17.72 -1.13 -0.22
CA LEU A 105 17.56 -0.47 1.09
C LEU A 105 17.83 1.05 1.07
N LYS A 106 18.33 1.61 -0.03
CA LYS A 106 18.52 3.07 -0.20
C LYS A 106 17.30 3.78 -0.79
N ALA A 107 16.31 3.01 -1.24
CA ALA A 107 15.11 3.51 -1.89
C ALA A 107 14.23 4.32 -0.94
#